data_AF-A0A964IMA2-F1
#
_entry.id   AF-A0A964IMA2-F1
#
_cell.length_a   1.000
_cell.length_b   1.000
_cell.length_c   1.000
_cell.angle_alpha   90.00
_cell.angle_beta   90.00
_cell.angle_gamma   90.00
#
_symmetry.space_group_name_H-M   'P 1'
#
loop_
_entity.id
_entity.type
_entity.pdbx_description
1 polymer ?
#
loop_
_entity_poly.entity_id
_entity_poly.type
_entity_poly.pdbx_seq_one_letter_code
_entity_poly.pdbx_strand_id
1 'polypeptide(L)'
;MIATRRGPGAAGGDDGYSYGVDSTINPIEQLAINTYWAGASGASGASLNERSSYRANVTWNADMTGLQVEHMFLGDHFNPEIGFLRRTAFRRSYGQARFSPRPARWKAVRKFYYEGSYDYFEDRLGRPESREAQAASRAELSNGDQWAVEYSKASEGLAA
;
A
#
# COMPACT_ATOMS: atom_id res chain seq x y z
N MET A 1 -10.58 15.84 -5.65
CA MET A 1 -11.37 16.37 -4.51
C MET A 1 -12.83 15.98 -4.70
N ILE A 2 -13.43 15.38 -3.68
CA ILE A 2 -14.86 15.03 -3.67
C ILE A 2 -15.45 15.39 -2.30
N ALA A 3 -16.70 15.88 -2.30
CA ALA A 3 -17.46 16.14 -1.10
C ALA A 3 -18.88 15.61 -1.30
N THR A 4 -19.43 14.95 -0.29
CA THR A 4 -20.80 14.42 -0.34
C THR A 4 -21.49 14.68 1.00
N ARG A 5 -22.74 15.18 0.93
CA ARG A 5 -23.63 15.38 2.07
C ARG A 5 -24.81 14.44 1.92
N ARG A 6 -25.19 13.73 2.99
CA ARG A 6 -26.42 12.93 3.04
C ARG A 6 -27.18 13.22 4.34
N GLY A 7 -28.48 13.52 4.21
CA GLY A 7 -29.41 13.68 5.32
C GLY A 7 -30.80 13.10 4.96
N PRO A 8 -31.54 12.54 5.93
CA PRO A 8 -31.15 12.30 7.34
C PRO A 8 -30.31 11.00 7.50
N GLY A 9 -29.55 10.90 8.59
CA GLY A 9 -28.74 9.71 8.89
C GLY A 9 -29.61 8.45 9.11
N ALA A 10 -29.11 7.27 8.69
CA ALA A 10 -29.86 6.01 8.70
C ALA A 10 -30.42 5.56 10.07
N ALA A 11 -29.92 6.16 11.17
CA ALA A 11 -30.39 5.92 12.55
C ALA A 11 -31.24 7.07 13.13
N GLY A 12 -31.69 8.03 12.31
CA GLY A 12 -32.49 9.19 12.78
C GLY A 12 -31.68 10.30 13.45
N GLY A 13 -30.37 10.39 13.18
CA GLY A 13 -29.45 11.43 13.68
C GLY A 13 -28.97 12.44 12.63
N ASP A 14 -28.09 13.35 13.07
CA ASP A 14 -27.51 14.47 12.31
C ASP A 14 -27.00 14.09 10.89
N ASP A 15 -27.05 15.08 9.99
CA ASP A 15 -26.52 14.99 8.63
C ASP A 15 -25.08 14.47 8.59
N GLY A 16 -24.80 13.49 7.72
CA GLY A 16 -23.47 12.96 7.48
C GLY A 16 -22.77 13.66 6.31
N TYR A 17 -21.50 14.01 6.47
CA TYR A 17 -20.68 14.65 5.44
C TYR A 17 -19.38 13.88 5.23
N SER A 18 -19.08 13.45 4.01
CA SER A 18 -17.75 12.93 3.67
C SER A 18 -17.01 13.90 2.77
N TYR A 19 -15.70 14.00 2.98
CA TYR A 19 -14.81 14.79 2.13
C TYR A 19 -13.55 13.99 1.85
N GLY A 20 -12.96 14.21 0.68
CA GLY A 20 -11.72 13.56 0.29
C GLY A 20 -10.91 14.37 -0.70
N VAL A 21 -9.60 14.29 -0.57
CA VAL A 21 -8.62 14.84 -1.50
C VAL A 21 -7.68 13.74 -1.94
N ASP A 22 -7.50 13.67 -3.25
CA ASP A 22 -6.54 12.83 -3.93
C ASP A 22 -5.52 13.71 -4.64
N SER A 23 -4.28 13.26 -4.74
CA SER A 23 -3.22 13.99 -5.43
C SER A 23 -2.23 13.01 -6.04
N THR A 24 -1.87 13.26 -7.29
CA THR A 24 -0.84 12.53 -8.02
C THR A 24 0.19 13.53 -8.52
N ILE A 25 1.46 13.29 -8.21
CA ILE A 25 2.57 14.18 -8.52
C ILE A 25 3.67 13.35 -9.19
N ASN A 26 4.10 13.79 -10.37
CA ASN A 26 5.18 13.18 -11.14
C ASN A 26 6.23 14.25 -11.47
N PRO A 27 7.13 14.58 -10.52
CA PRO A 27 8.08 15.68 -10.70
C PRO A 27 9.16 15.36 -11.76
N ILE A 28 9.42 14.07 -11.99
CA ILE A 28 10.31 13.54 -13.02
C ILE A 28 9.72 12.23 -13.55
N GLU A 29 10.18 11.77 -14.71
CA GLU A 29 9.67 10.56 -15.38
C GLU A 29 9.73 9.29 -14.51
N GLN A 30 10.76 9.18 -13.67
CA GLN A 30 10.99 7.99 -12.84
C GLN A 30 10.23 8.04 -11.51
N LEU A 31 9.67 9.18 -11.08
CA LEU A 31 9.09 9.34 -9.75
C LEU A 31 7.59 9.61 -9.84
N ALA A 32 6.81 8.81 -9.12
CA ALA A 32 5.38 8.99 -8.93
C ALA A 32 5.07 9.03 -7.44
N ILE A 33 4.31 10.03 -7.02
CA ILE A 33 3.81 10.18 -5.66
C ILE A 33 2.29 10.25 -5.75
N ASN A 34 1.60 9.33 -5.08
CA ASN A 34 0.15 9.28 -4.99
C ASN A 34 -0.26 9.39 -3.52
N THR A 35 -1.11 10.36 -3.22
CA THR A 35 -1.63 10.54 -1.88
C THR A 35 -3.15 10.65 -1.92
N TYR A 36 -3.76 10.15 -0.85
CA TYR A 36 -5.20 10.24 -0.63
C TYR A 36 -5.43 10.51 0.85
N TRP A 37 -6.40 11.36 1.11
CA TRP A 37 -6.92 11.61 2.44
C TRP A 37 -8.44 11.80 2.36
N ALA A 38 -9.18 11.13 3.24
CA ALA A 38 -10.61 11.35 3.39
C ALA A 38 -11.03 11.32 4.85
N GLY A 39 -12.12 12.03 5.14
CA GLY A 39 -12.79 12.04 6.43
C GLY A 39 -14.30 11.93 6.24
N ALA A 40 -14.98 11.30 7.21
CA ALA A 40 -16.43 11.21 7.24
C ALA A 40 -16.99 11.72 8.56
N SER A 41 -18.04 12.53 8.50
CA SER A 41 -18.79 12.96 9.66
C SER A 41 -20.04 12.09 9.85
N GLY A 42 -20.15 11.40 10.98
CA GLY A 42 -21.37 10.64 11.32
C GLY A 42 -21.28 9.74 12.56
N ALA A 43 -20.18 9.77 13.33
CA ALA A 43 -20.03 9.00 14.56
C ALA A 43 -19.84 9.97 15.74
N SER A 44 -20.95 10.36 16.38
CA SER A 44 -20.93 11.12 17.63
C SER A 44 -20.13 10.33 18.67
N GLY A 45 -18.97 10.85 19.08
CA GLY A 45 -18.07 10.19 20.04
C GLY A 45 -16.82 9.52 19.46
N ALA A 46 -16.68 9.42 18.12
CA ALA A 46 -15.46 8.92 17.49
C ALA A 46 -14.45 10.04 17.18
N SER A 47 -13.18 9.80 17.46
CA SER A 47 -12.06 10.70 17.21
C SER A 47 -11.84 10.95 15.72
N LEU A 48 -11.11 12.04 15.39
CA LEU A 48 -10.75 12.38 14.00
C LEU A 48 -9.96 11.27 13.30
N ASN A 49 -9.12 10.53 14.04
CA ASN A 49 -8.38 9.38 13.49
C ASN A 49 -9.30 8.21 13.15
N GLU A 50 -10.33 7.95 13.95
CA GLU A 50 -11.27 6.84 13.67
C GLU A 50 -12.20 7.10 12.48
N ARG A 51 -12.34 8.36 12.09
CA ARG A 51 -13.22 8.82 10.99
C ARG A 51 -12.46 9.17 9.72
N SER A 52 -11.14 8.99 9.70
CA SER A 52 -10.29 9.33 8.56
C SER A 52 -9.60 8.12 7.97
N SER A 53 -9.28 8.23 6.68
CA SER A 53 -8.50 7.25 5.93
C SER A 53 -7.45 8.01 5.15
N TYR A 54 -6.24 7.48 5.10
CA TYR A 54 -5.18 8.08 4.30
C TYR A 54 -4.31 7.02 3.66
N ARG A 55 -3.73 7.38 2.52
CA ARG A 55 -2.73 6.57 1.81
C ARG A 55 -1.68 7.49 1.25
N ALA A 56 -0.42 7.09 1.38
CA ALA A 56 0.69 7.67 0.67
C ALA A 56 1.45 6.54 -0.03
N ASN A 57 1.67 6.66 -1.33
CA ASN A 57 2.43 5.73 -2.15
C ASN A 57 3.47 6.53 -2.93
N VAL A 58 4.72 6.11 -2.82
CA VAL A 58 5.84 6.67 -3.57
C VAL A 58 6.45 5.55 -4.39
N THR A 59 6.58 5.77 -5.69
CA THR A 59 7.16 4.80 -6.61
C THR A 59 8.27 5.47 -7.42
N TRP A 60 9.48 4.93 -7.32
CA TRP A 60 10.62 5.21 -8.16
C TRP A 60 10.80 4.08 -9.18
N ASN A 61 10.88 4.40 -10.47
CA ASN A 61 11.03 3.47 -11.57
C ASN A 61 12.07 3.98 -12.57
N ALA A 62 13.33 3.68 -12.31
CA ALA A 62 14.41 3.86 -13.28
C ALA A 62 14.61 2.58 -14.12
N ASP A 63 15.46 2.64 -15.15
CA ASP A 63 15.73 1.50 -16.03
C ASP A 63 16.23 0.27 -15.25
N MET A 64 17.19 0.45 -14.35
CA MET A 64 17.82 -0.65 -13.60
C MET A 64 17.34 -0.78 -12.15
N THR A 65 16.78 0.27 -11.57
CA THR A 65 16.34 0.27 -10.16
C THR A 65 14.87 0.64 -10.07
N GLY A 66 14.20 0.09 -9.07
CA GLY A 66 12.88 0.55 -8.68
C GLY A 66 12.71 0.42 -7.19
N LEU A 67 11.91 1.32 -6.64
CA LEU A 67 11.56 1.35 -5.23
C LEU A 67 10.10 1.72 -5.13
N GLN A 68 9.33 1.00 -4.33
CA GLN A 68 7.97 1.37 -3.97
C GLN A 68 7.86 1.37 -2.47
N VAL A 69 7.31 2.45 -1.91
CA VAL A 69 6.97 2.55 -0.49
C VAL A 69 5.54 3.01 -0.38
N GLU A 70 4.76 2.30 0.40
CA GLU A 70 3.38 2.62 0.67
C GLU A 70 3.11 2.58 2.17
N HIS A 71 2.37 3.58 2.64
CA HIS A 71 1.80 3.57 3.97
C HIS A 71 0.34 3.97 3.87
N MET A 72 -0.53 3.15 4.46
CA MET A 72 -1.95 3.41 4.49
C MET A 72 -2.54 3.12 5.86
N PHE A 73 -3.56 3.90 6.19
CA PHE A 73 -4.35 3.75 7.39
C PHE A 73 -5.81 3.88 7.03
N LEU A 74 -6.61 2.95 7.52
CA LEU A 74 -8.07 2.98 7.41
C LEU A 74 -8.64 3.04 8.82
N GLY A 75 -9.37 4.10 9.18
CA GLY A 75 -10.03 4.22 10.48
C GLY A 75 -11.35 3.41 10.59
N ASP A 76 -11.71 3.00 11.80
CA ASP A 76 -12.78 2.02 12.07
C ASP A 76 -14.20 2.48 11.84
N HIS A 77 -14.40 3.79 11.88
CA HIS A 77 -15.67 4.44 11.65
C HIS A 77 -15.68 5.16 10.30
N PHE A 78 -14.73 4.84 9.41
CA PHE A 78 -14.90 5.12 8.00
C PHE A 78 -16.04 4.22 7.50
N ASN A 79 -17.24 4.80 7.41
CA ASN A 79 -18.44 4.11 6.92
C ASN A 79 -18.69 4.56 5.47
N PRO A 80 -18.02 3.98 4.46
CA PRO A 80 -18.47 4.12 3.09
C PRO A 80 -19.70 3.21 2.98
N GLU A 81 -20.91 3.76 3.01
CA GLU A 81 -22.15 3.01 2.70
C GLU A 81 -22.20 2.54 1.22
N ILE A 82 -21.07 2.24 0.60
CA ILE A 82 -20.93 1.75 -0.75
C ILE A 82 -19.92 0.58 -0.72
N GLY A 83 -20.45 -0.64 -0.77
CA GLY A 83 -19.78 -1.79 -1.40
C GLY A 83 -18.63 -2.46 -0.64
N PHE A 84 -18.97 -3.61 -0.04
CA PHE A 84 -18.09 -4.75 0.28
C PHE A 84 -16.99 -4.59 1.35
N LEU A 85 -17.29 -5.23 2.49
CA LEU A 85 -16.42 -5.66 3.61
C LEU A 85 -15.80 -4.56 4.49
N ARG A 86 -16.34 -4.47 5.72
CA ARG A 86 -15.65 -3.93 6.90
C ARG A 86 -14.36 -4.74 7.11
N ARG A 87 -13.23 -4.31 6.53
CA ARG A 87 -11.96 -4.58 7.20
C ARG A 87 -11.93 -3.69 8.44
N THR A 88 -11.75 -4.30 9.61
CA THR A 88 -11.36 -3.61 10.85
C THR A 88 -10.23 -2.63 10.54
N ALA A 89 -10.15 -1.49 11.25
CA ALA A 89 -9.06 -0.56 10.95
C ALA A 89 -7.72 -1.25 11.03
N PHE A 90 -6.91 -1.00 10.02
CA PHE A 90 -5.57 -1.53 9.92
C PHE A 90 -4.63 -0.42 9.48
N ARG A 91 -3.37 -0.55 9.89
CA ARG A 91 -2.26 0.15 9.27
C ARG A 91 -1.51 -0.84 8.42
N ARG A 92 -1.22 -0.48 7.18
CA ARG A 92 -0.36 -1.27 6.31
C ARG A 92 0.83 -0.42 5.90
N SER A 93 2.01 -0.99 6.09
CA SER A 93 3.26 -0.46 5.57
C SER A 93 3.85 -1.48 4.61
N TYR A 94 4.04 -1.06 3.37
CA TYR A 94 4.59 -1.89 2.31
C TYR A 94 5.84 -1.24 1.73
N GLY A 95 6.87 -2.04 1.49
CA GLY A 95 8.08 -1.62 0.83
C GLY A 95 8.53 -2.67 -0.17
N GLN A 96 9.00 -2.24 -1.34
CA GLN A 96 9.57 -3.11 -2.35
C GLN A 96 10.74 -2.43 -3.04
N ALA A 97 11.81 -3.17 -3.28
CA ALA A 97 12.94 -2.72 -4.06
C ALA A 97 13.23 -3.72 -5.17
N ARG A 98 13.57 -3.20 -6.35
CA ARG A 98 14.08 -3.99 -7.47
C ARG A 98 15.42 -3.46 -7.96
N PHE A 99 16.28 -4.37 -8.36
CA PHE A 99 17.54 -4.08 -9.03
C PHE A 99 17.74 -5.07 -10.16
N SER A 100 17.87 -4.58 -11.40
CA SER A 100 17.90 -5.43 -12.58
C SER A 100 19.09 -5.12 -13.51
N PRO A 101 20.33 -5.42 -13.09
CA PRO A 101 21.51 -5.05 -13.86
C PRO A 101 21.70 -5.90 -15.12
N ARG A 102 22.32 -5.29 -16.14
CA ARG A 102 22.68 -5.93 -17.42
C ARG A 102 24.21 -6.01 -17.54
N PRO A 103 24.85 -7.12 -17.09
CA PRO A 103 26.30 -7.20 -17.02
C PRO A 103 26.96 -7.28 -18.40
N ALA A 104 27.65 -6.23 -18.83
CA ALA A 104 28.32 -6.20 -20.14
C ALA A 104 29.53 -7.16 -20.27
N ARG A 105 30.14 -7.56 -19.14
CA ARG A 105 31.34 -8.41 -19.12
C ARG A 105 31.04 -9.90 -19.26
N TRP A 106 29.82 -10.34 -18.97
CA TRP A 106 29.47 -11.76 -18.96
C TRP A 106 28.62 -12.10 -20.19
N LYS A 107 29.24 -12.71 -21.21
CA LYS A 107 28.53 -13.07 -22.45
C LYS A 107 27.43 -14.11 -22.25
N ALA A 108 27.51 -14.90 -21.17
CA ALA A 108 26.54 -15.94 -20.86
C ALA A 108 25.24 -15.40 -20.22
N VAL A 109 25.31 -14.31 -19.45
CA VAL A 109 24.16 -13.77 -18.71
C VAL A 109 23.78 -12.41 -19.29
N ARG A 110 22.56 -12.30 -19.81
CA ARG A 110 22.02 -11.07 -20.38
C ARG A 110 21.58 -10.08 -19.31
N LYS A 111 20.88 -10.58 -18.28
CA LYS A 111 20.29 -9.73 -17.25
C LYS A 111 20.08 -10.48 -15.96
N PHE A 112 20.34 -9.81 -14.84
CA PHE A 112 19.88 -10.25 -13.53
C PHE A 112 18.66 -9.43 -13.11
N TYR A 113 17.83 -10.04 -12.29
CA TYR A 113 16.73 -9.40 -11.59
C TYR A 113 16.81 -9.80 -10.13
N TYR A 114 16.77 -8.81 -9.26
CA TYR A 114 16.67 -8.97 -7.83
C TYR A 114 15.49 -8.14 -7.38
N GLU A 115 14.60 -8.75 -6.61
CA GLU A 115 13.45 -8.07 -6.04
C GLU A 115 13.29 -8.52 -4.59
N GLY A 116 12.92 -7.58 -3.73
CA GLY A 116 12.54 -7.87 -2.36
C GLY A 116 11.36 -7.01 -1.96
N SER A 117 10.40 -7.58 -1.24
CA SER A 117 9.25 -6.87 -0.71
C SER A 117 9.01 -7.24 0.75
N TYR A 118 8.40 -6.31 1.47
CA TYR A 118 7.99 -6.48 2.84
C TYR A 118 6.63 -5.80 3.04
N ASP A 119 5.66 -6.58 3.51
CA ASP A 119 4.32 -6.13 3.85
C ASP A 119 4.08 -6.32 5.35
N TYR A 120 3.56 -5.30 6.00
CA TYR A 120 3.41 -5.26 7.45
C TYR A 120 2.08 -4.63 7.83
N PHE A 121 1.25 -5.41 8.50
CA PHE A 121 -0.07 -5.02 9.00
C PHE A 121 -0.05 -4.88 10.52
N GLU A 122 -0.60 -3.77 11.00
CA GLU A 122 -0.81 -3.51 12.42
C GLU A 122 -2.31 -3.32 12.71
N ASP A 123 -2.70 -3.75 13.90
CA ASP A 123 -4.00 -3.48 14.48
C ASP A 123 -4.15 -2.01 14.90
N ARG A 124 -5.33 -1.66 15.41
CA ARG A 124 -5.68 -0.33 15.93
C ARG A 124 -4.78 0.18 17.05
N LEU A 125 -4.21 -0.73 17.84
CA LEU A 125 -3.35 -0.46 18.98
C LEU A 125 -1.87 -0.44 18.59
N GLY A 126 -1.55 -0.60 17.30
CA GLY A 126 -0.17 -0.67 16.79
C GLY A 126 0.49 -2.01 17.04
N ARG A 127 -0.28 -3.08 17.27
CA ARG A 127 0.26 -4.43 17.44
C ARG A 127 0.37 -5.11 16.08
N PRO A 128 1.46 -5.84 15.81
CA PRO A 128 1.62 -6.57 14.56
C PRO A 128 0.55 -7.67 14.42
N GLU A 129 -0.27 -7.59 13.37
CA GLU A 129 -1.21 -8.66 13.00
C GLU A 129 -0.57 -9.64 12.02
N SER A 130 -0.01 -9.12 10.93
CA SER A 130 0.50 -9.95 9.84
C SER A 130 1.74 -9.32 9.24
N ARG A 131 2.73 -10.14 8.87
CA ARG A 131 3.90 -9.69 8.12
C ARG A 131 4.29 -10.72 7.07
N GLU A 132 4.65 -10.23 5.89
CA GLU A 132 5.13 -11.04 4.79
C GLU A 132 6.39 -10.44 4.21
N ALA A 133 7.44 -11.26 4.07
CA ALA A 133 8.68 -10.89 3.41
C ALA A 133 8.87 -11.79 2.20
N GLN A 134 9.11 -11.19 1.03
CA GLN A 134 9.41 -11.94 -0.19
C GLN A 134 10.75 -11.48 -0.78
N ALA A 135 11.47 -12.41 -1.38
CA ALA A 135 12.69 -12.14 -2.12
C ALA A 135 12.72 -13.03 -3.37
N ALA A 136 13.04 -12.44 -4.51
CA ALA A 136 13.18 -13.13 -5.76
C ALA A 136 14.51 -12.76 -6.41
N SER A 137 15.19 -13.76 -6.98
CA SER A 137 16.35 -13.56 -7.83
C SER A 137 16.16 -14.34 -9.13
N ARG A 138 16.49 -13.71 -10.25
CA ARG A 138 16.40 -14.34 -11.57
C ARG A 138 17.60 -13.97 -12.42
N ALA A 139 18.12 -14.94 -13.16
CA ALA A 139 19.13 -14.77 -14.19
C ALA A 139 18.53 -15.14 -15.55
N GLU A 140 18.65 -14.22 -16.51
CA GLU A 140 18.30 -14.44 -17.91
C GLU A 140 19.60 -14.65 -18.69
N LEU A 141 19.74 -15.83 -19.28
CA LEU A 141 20.89 -16.23 -20.07
C LEU A 141 20.77 -15.73 -21.51
N SER A 142 21.89 -15.56 -22.19
CA SER A 142 21.92 -15.01 -23.56
C SER A 142 21.32 -15.95 -24.61
N ASN A 143 21.17 -17.24 -24.29
CA ASN A 143 20.51 -18.24 -25.13
C ASN A 143 18.98 -18.29 -24.93
N GLY A 144 18.42 -17.45 -24.05
CA GLY A 144 16.99 -17.41 -23.73
C GLY A 144 16.59 -18.22 -22.50
N ASP A 145 17.50 -19.03 -21.94
CA ASP A 145 17.23 -19.79 -20.72
C ASP A 145 17.08 -18.86 -19.51
N GLN A 146 16.27 -19.29 -18.52
CA GLN A 146 16.02 -18.52 -17.30
C GLN A 146 16.17 -19.40 -16.07
N TRP A 147 16.82 -18.85 -15.05
CA TRP A 147 16.92 -19.44 -13.72
C TRP A 147 16.30 -18.48 -12.72
N ALA A 148 15.43 -18.96 -11.83
CA ALA A 148 14.78 -18.16 -10.81
C ALA A 148 14.80 -18.87 -9.46
N VAL A 149 14.97 -18.09 -8.40
CA VAL A 149 14.85 -18.52 -7.01
C VAL A 149 13.95 -17.51 -6.30
N GLU A 150 12.92 -18.02 -5.64
CA GLU A 150 11.95 -17.23 -4.90
C GLU A 150 11.89 -17.73 -3.46
N TYR A 151 11.77 -16.80 -2.53
CA TYR A 151 11.64 -17.04 -1.11
C TYR A 151 10.49 -16.18 -0.59
N SER A 152 9.56 -16.79 0.14
CA SER A 152 8.50 -16.08 0.86
C SER A 152 8.43 -16.58 2.29
N LYS A 153 8.23 -15.64 3.21
CA LYS A 153 7.98 -15.90 4.62
C LYS A 153 6.83 -15.03 5.11
N ALA A 154 5.71 -15.67 5.37
CA ALA A 154 4.59 -15.07 6.07
C ALA A 154 4.62 -15.45 7.56
N SER A 155 4.17 -14.55 8.41
CA SER A 155 3.88 -14.86 9.82
C SER A 155 2.72 -14.02 10.31
N GLU A 156 1.88 -14.66 11.12
CA GLU A 156 0.69 -14.08 11.72
C GLU A 156 0.91 -13.97 13.24
N GLY A 157 0.61 -12.81 13.80
CA GLY A 157 0.53 -12.57 15.23
C GLY A 157 -0.88 -12.83 15.72
N LEU A 158 -1.17 -14.05 16.17
CA LEU A 158 -2.40 -14.32 16.90
C LEU A 158 -2.26 -13.70 18.30
N ALA A 159 -3.05 -12.69 18.61
CA ALA A 159 -3.17 -12.18 19.98
C ALA A 159 -3.66 -13.33 20.88
N ALA A 160 -2.83 -13.71 21.85
CA ALA A 160 -3.16 -14.67 22.91
C ALA A 160 -4.01 -14.01 24.01
#